data_AF-A0A822FM49-F1
#
_entry.id   AF-A0A822FM49-F1
#
_cell.length_a   1.000
_cell.length_b   1.000
_cell.length_c   1.000
_cell.angle_alpha   90.00
_cell.angle_beta   90.00
_cell.angle_gamma   90.00
#
_symmetry.space_group_name_H-M   'P 1'
#
loop_
_entity.id
_entity.type
_entity.pdbx_description
1 polymer ?
#
loop_
_entity_poly.entity_id
_entity_poly.type
_entity_poly.pdbx_seq_one_letter_code
_entity_poly.pdbx_strand_id
1 'polypeptide(L)'
;SSKNVYNSESATNNNYEILCDIIDNEKDDVLNKDQDSKGFIQSDQLWSYLLNIKPNTTPNLKLIISYVFSIPCSNAFAESIFSHMNHLWSDYRNRMDMELVAAELQIRKNANISCKDFYKFILSQEDLLKKIASNEKFGKKKRILDK
;
A
#
# COMPACT_ATOMS: atom_id res chain seq x y z
N SER A 1 53.75 -10.63 -37.94
CA SER A 1 52.35 -11.02 -38.21
C SER A 1 51.76 -11.59 -36.94
N SER A 2 50.64 -11.16 -36.38
CA SER A 2 49.71 -10.06 -36.68
C SER A 2 48.91 -9.80 -35.40
N LYS A 3 48.53 -8.54 -35.20
CA LYS A 3 47.70 -8.00 -34.12
C LYS A 3 46.23 -8.37 -34.30
N ASN A 4 45.47 -8.43 -33.20
CA ASN A 4 44.08 -7.99 -33.01
C ASN A 4 43.79 -8.16 -31.50
N VAL A 5 43.67 -7.15 -30.63
CA VAL A 5 42.86 -5.92 -30.59
C VAL A 5 41.36 -6.20 -30.65
N TYR A 6 40.73 -6.25 -29.47
CA TYR A 6 39.41 -5.67 -29.23
C TYR A 6 39.39 -5.07 -27.81
N ASN A 7 39.49 -3.73 -27.77
CA ASN A 7 39.10 -2.86 -26.67
C ASN A 7 37.65 -2.43 -26.92
N SER A 8 36.77 -2.50 -25.92
CA SER A 8 35.63 -1.59 -25.76
C SER A 8 34.96 -1.80 -24.38
N GLU A 9 35.55 -1.27 -23.32
CA GLU A 9 34.80 -0.88 -22.12
C GLU A 9 34.64 0.65 -22.18
N SER A 10 33.43 1.11 -22.46
CA SER A 10 33.11 2.52 -22.66
C SER A 10 32.10 2.98 -21.61
N ALA A 11 32.62 3.72 -20.63
CA ALA A 11 32.05 4.93 -20.05
C ALA A 11 30.52 4.98 -19.78
N THR A 12 30.12 4.59 -18.57
CA THR A 12 28.87 5.10 -17.96
C THR A 12 29.06 5.26 -16.46
N ASN A 13 29.90 6.20 -16.00
CA ASN A 13 30.09 6.39 -14.56
C ASN A 13 30.15 7.82 -14.02
N ASN A 14 29.68 8.84 -14.77
CA ASN A 14 29.81 10.25 -14.34
C ASN A 14 28.50 11.01 -14.08
N ASN A 15 27.33 10.35 -14.08
CA ASN A 15 26.06 11.04 -13.81
C ASN A 15 25.59 10.96 -12.34
N TYR A 16 26.20 10.10 -11.52
CA TYR A 16 25.85 9.97 -10.09
C TYR A 16 26.68 10.91 -9.21
N GLU A 17 27.91 11.23 -9.62
CA GLU A 17 28.77 12.17 -8.89
C GLU A 17 28.19 13.59 -8.91
N ILE A 18 27.65 14.02 -10.06
CA ILE A 18 27.12 15.38 -10.23
C ILE A 18 25.81 15.61 -9.44
N LEU A 19 25.03 14.56 -9.19
CA LEU A 19 23.77 14.67 -8.42
C LEU A 19 23.99 14.78 -6.92
N CYS A 20 25.12 14.29 -6.40
CA CYS A 20 25.50 14.45 -5.00
C CYS A 20 25.91 15.91 -4.71
N ASP A 21 26.69 16.52 -5.60
CA ASP A 21 27.26 17.86 -5.39
C ASP A 21 26.21 19.00 -5.40
N ILE A 22 25.05 18.79 -6.04
CA ILE A 22 23.98 19.80 -6.12
C ILE A 22 23.17 19.88 -4.80
N ILE A 23 23.17 18.82 -3.99
CA ILE A 23 22.36 18.74 -2.76
C ILE A 23 23.07 19.45 -1.57
N ASP A 24 24.36 19.72 -1.67
CA ASP A 24 25.17 20.28 -0.59
C ASP A 24 25.04 21.80 -0.39
N ASN A 25 24.29 22.52 -1.24
CA ASN A 25 24.20 23.99 -1.15
C ASN A 25 22.91 24.55 -0.55
N GLU A 26 22.03 23.73 0.02
CA GLU A 26 20.82 24.22 0.71
C GLU A 26 20.48 23.36 1.94
N LYS A 27 21.29 23.49 3.01
CA LYS A 27 20.90 23.18 4.40
C LYS A 27 21.98 23.62 5.38
N ASP A 28 22.07 24.93 5.57
CA ASP A 28 22.45 25.40 6.90
C ASP A 28 21.29 25.12 7.86
N ASP A 29 21.69 24.59 9.01
CA ASP A 29 20.93 24.33 10.22
C ASP A 29 20.36 22.91 10.39
N VAL A 30 20.85 22.27 11.45
CA VAL A 30 20.56 20.90 11.95
C VAL A 30 21.34 19.78 11.27
N LEU A 31 22.62 19.61 11.64
CA LEU A 31 23.07 18.51 12.52
C LEU A 31 24.61 18.53 12.67
N ASN A 32 25.12 19.27 13.66
CA ASN A 32 26.50 19.09 14.13
C ASN A 32 26.59 17.77 14.90
N LYS A 33 27.33 16.79 14.36
CA LYS A 33 28.15 15.85 15.15
C LYS A 33 29.25 15.24 14.27
N ASP A 34 30.46 15.42 14.75
CA ASP A 34 31.74 15.06 14.16
C ASP A 34 31.97 13.55 13.89
N GLN A 35 32.74 13.32 12.82
CA GLN A 35 33.73 12.27 12.53
C GLN A 35 33.31 10.80 12.23
N ASP A 36 33.75 10.37 11.04
CA ASP A 36 34.28 9.03 10.70
C ASP A 36 33.37 7.81 10.77
N SER A 37 32.20 7.90 10.16
CA SER A 37 31.65 6.74 9.45
C SER A 37 30.97 7.21 8.17
N LYS A 38 31.26 6.53 7.06
CA LYS A 38 30.56 6.71 5.78
C LYS A 38 29.09 6.34 6.03
N GLY A 39 28.27 7.33 6.40
CA GLY A 39 26.94 7.14 6.97
C GLY A 39 26.05 6.39 5.99
N PHE A 40 25.65 5.16 6.34
CA PHE A 40 24.69 4.40 5.56
C PHE A 40 23.30 5.01 5.76
N ILE A 41 22.78 5.68 4.74
CA ILE A 41 21.38 6.13 4.75
C ILE A 41 20.50 4.91 4.59
N GLN A 42 19.55 4.71 5.50
CA GLN A 42 18.59 3.63 5.37
C GLN A 42 17.69 3.88 4.15
N SER A 43 17.35 2.82 3.41
CA SER A 43 16.63 2.96 2.14
C SER A 43 15.28 3.66 2.29
N ASP A 44 14.57 3.44 3.39
CA ASP A 44 13.31 4.11 3.72
C ASP A 44 13.48 5.63 3.89
N GLN A 45 14.57 6.06 4.53
CA GLN A 45 14.90 7.48 4.70
C GLN A 45 15.24 8.14 3.37
N LEU A 46 15.99 7.44 2.51
CA LEU A 46 16.31 7.90 1.15
C LEU A 46 15.04 8.07 0.31
N TRP A 47 14.16 7.07 0.29
CA TRP A 47 12.92 7.13 -0.47
C TRP A 47 11.96 8.18 0.08
N SER A 48 11.85 8.31 1.40
CA SER A 48 11.08 9.37 2.05
C SER A 48 11.58 10.76 1.65
N TYR A 49 12.90 10.96 1.64
CA TYR A 49 13.49 12.20 1.15
C TYR A 49 13.15 12.44 -0.32
N LEU A 50 13.45 11.49 -1.21
CA LEU A 50 13.22 11.61 -2.66
C LEU A 50 11.75 11.90 -3.02
N LEU A 51 10.80 11.29 -2.31
CA LEU A 51 9.35 11.48 -2.55
C LEU A 51 8.80 12.77 -1.94
N ASN A 52 9.52 13.37 -0.98
CA ASN A 52 9.17 14.65 -0.35
C ASN A 52 9.92 15.85 -0.96
N ILE A 53 10.90 15.64 -1.85
CA ILE A 53 11.45 16.71 -2.69
C ILE A 53 10.29 17.32 -3.49
N LYS A 54 10.30 18.66 -3.63
CA LYS A 54 9.22 19.50 -4.19
C LYS A 54 8.33 18.74 -5.20
N PRO A 55 6.99 18.74 -5.01
CA PRO A 55 6.06 17.82 -5.65
C PRO A 55 6.01 17.87 -7.20
N ASN A 56 6.64 18.87 -7.81
CA ASN A 56 6.59 19.13 -9.24
C ASN A 56 7.93 18.87 -9.95
N THR A 57 8.98 18.42 -9.25
CA THR A 57 10.30 18.24 -9.87
C THR A 57 10.33 16.99 -10.77
N THR A 58 9.60 15.93 -10.43
CA THR A 58 9.62 14.64 -11.17
C THR A 58 8.29 13.86 -11.08
N PRO A 59 7.19 14.37 -11.68
CA PRO A 59 5.87 13.73 -11.57
C PRO A 59 5.84 12.28 -12.10
N ASN A 60 6.56 11.99 -13.19
CA ASN A 60 6.63 10.65 -13.77
C ASN A 60 7.35 9.64 -12.85
N LEU A 61 8.43 10.08 -12.18
CA LEU A 61 9.16 9.24 -11.24
C LEU A 61 8.29 8.87 -10.04
N LYS A 62 7.54 9.85 -9.52
CA LYS A 62 6.60 9.62 -8.41
C LYS A 62 5.52 8.60 -8.79
N LEU A 63 4.98 8.67 -10.01
CA LEU A 63 4.00 7.68 -10.50
C LEU A 63 4.58 6.27 -10.56
N ILE A 64 5.77 6.11 -11.13
CA ILE A 64 6.44 4.81 -11.22
C ILE A 64 6.72 4.24 -9.83
N ILE A 65 7.28 5.05 -8.93
CA ILE A 65 7.59 4.62 -7.56
C ILE A 65 6.31 4.25 -6.80
N SER A 66 5.26 5.06 -6.93
CA SER A 66 3.97 4.79 -6.28
C SER A 66 3.36 3.47 -6.79
N TYR A 67 3.49 3.19 -8.08
CA TYR A 67 3.06 1.92 -8.66
C TYR A 67 3.88 0.75 -8.10
N VAL A 68 5.21 0.85 -8.09
CA VAL A 68 6.10 -0.18 -7.55
C VAL A 68 5.78 -0.47 -6.08
N PHE A 69 5.56 0.56 -5.25
CA PHE A 69 5.21 0.39 -3.84
C PHE A 69 3.77 -0.03 -3.59
N SER A 70 2.87 0.10 -4.55
CA SER A 70 1.51 -0.45 -4.46
C SER A 70 1.50 -1.97 -4.57
N ILE A 71 2.57 -2.57 -5.10
CA ILE A 71 2.73 -4.02 -5.21
C ILE A 71 3.29 -4.52 -3.87
N PRO A 72 2.55 -5.38 -3.14
CA PRO A 72 3.06 -5.95 -1.91
C PRO A 72 4.29 -6.83 -2.20
N CYS A 73 5.35 -6.66 -1.41
CA CYS A 73 6.59 -7.45 -1.53
C CYS A 73 6.39 -8.94 -1.12
N SER A 74 5.30 -9.26 -0.44
CA SER A 74 5.03 -10.60 0.10
C SER A 74 3.55 -10.98 0.01
N ASN A 75 3.30 -12.27 -0.16
CA ASN A 75 1.97 -12.86 -0.11
C ASN A 75 1.37 -12.91 1.30
N ALA A 76 2.13 -12.58 2.36
CA ALA A 76 1.66 -12.64 3.75
C ALA A 76 0.36 -11.85 3.99
N PHE A 77 0.16 -10.73 3.28
CA PHE A 77 -1.09 -9.97 3.35
C PHE A 77 -2.27 -10.76 2.79
N ALA A 78 -2.12 -11.36 1.60
CA ALA A 78 -3.14 -12.19 0.97
C ALA A 78 -3.40 -13.47 1.80
N GLU A 79 -2.35 -14.12 2.30
CA GLU A 79 -2.45 -15.28 3.19
C GLU A 79 -3.20 -14.94 4.50
N SER A 80 -2.97 -13.76 5.06
CA SER A 80 -3.74 -13.29 6.21
C SER A 80 -5.22 -13.18 5.87
N ILE A 81 -5.58 -12.65 4.70
CA ILE A 81 -6.98 -12.57 4.24
C ILE A 81 -7.56 -13.98 4.07
N PHE A 82 -6.85 -14.89 3.41
CA PHE A 82 -7.32 -16.27 3.21
C PHE A 82 -7.48 -17.04 4.52
N SER A 83 -6.59 -16.85 5.47
CA SER A 83 -6.70 -17.44 6.81
C SER A 83 -7.98 -16.95 7.52
N HIS A 84 -8.27 -15.64 7.47
CA HIS A 84 -9.52 -15.10 8.02
C HIS A 84 -10.75 -15.60 7.26
N MET A 85 -10.67 -15.69 5.93
CA MET A 85 -11.75 -16.22 5.09
C MET A 85 -12.07 -17.67 5.45
N ASN A 86 -11.04 -18.53 5.59
CA ASN A 86 -11.20 -19.93 5.98
C ASN A 86 -11.87 -20.09 7.34
N HIS A 87 -11.54 -19.22 8.31
CA HIS A 87 -12.21 -19.21 9.60
C HIS A 87 -13.70 -18.87 9.47
N LEU A 88 -14.06 -17.86 8.65
CA LEU A 88 -15.45 -17.45 8.43
C LEU A 88 -16.25 -18.45 7.60
N TRP A 89 -15.61 -19.16 6.69
CA TRP A 89 -16.26 -20.05 5.74
C TRP A 89 -16.30 -21.53 6.20
N SER A 90 -15.62 -21.88 7.30
CA SER A 90 -15.59 -23.27 7.79
C SER A 90 -16.98 -23.79 8.20
N ASP A 91 -17.28 -25.04 7.80
CA ASP A 91 -18.60 -25.72 7.88
C ASP A 91 -19.23 -25.80 9.29
N TYR A 92 -18.48 -25.47 10.36
CA TYR A 92 -18.98 -25.55 11.75
C TYR A 92 -19.88 -24.37 12.14
N ARG A 93 -19.83 -23.24 11.42
CA ARG A 93 -20.62 -22.03 11.74
C ARG A 93 -21.15 -21.35 10.50
N ASN A 94 -22.38 -21.71 10.10
CA ASN A 94 -23.19 -21.06 9.06
C ASN A 94 -22.48 -20.95 7.70
N ARG A 95 -23.05 -21.56 6.66
CA ARG A 95 -22.67 -21.26 5.27
C ARG A 95 -23.04 -19.80 4.95
N MET A 96 -22.19 -18.86 5.39
CA MET A 96 -22.33 -17.46 5.06
C MET A 96 -22.16 -17.30 3.56
N ASP A 97 -23.00 -16.44 2.98
CA ASP A 97 -22.90 -16.11 1.58
C ASP A 97 -21.53 -15.46 1.29
N MET A 98 -20.97 -15.69 0.11
CA MET A 98 -19.66 -15.19 -0.28
C MET A 98 -19.61 -13.66 -0.22
N GLU A 99 -20.71 -13.00 -0.60
CA GLU A 99 -20.85 -11.54 -0.50
C GLU A 99 -20.74 -11.04 0.95
N LEU A 100 -21.34 -11.78 1.90
CA LEU A 100 -21.28 -11.44 3.31
C LEU A 100 -19.87 -11.61 3.88
N VAL A 101 -19.20 -12.72 3.52
CA VAL A 101 -17.81 -12.97 3.92
C VAL A 101 -16.88 -11.88 3.37
N ALA A 102 -17.05 -11.48 2.11
CA ALA A 102 -16.28 -10.41 1.51
C ALA A 102 -16.50 -9.06 2.22
N ALA A 103 -17.75 -8.70 2.51
CA ALA A 103 -18.09 -7.46 3.21
C ALA A 103 -17.50 -7.45 4.64
N GLU A 104 -17.57 -8.56 5.37
CA GLU A 104 -16.99 -8.68 6.70
C GLU A 104 -15.45 -8.52 6.67
N LEU A 105 -14.79 -9.17 5.73
CA LEU A 105 -13.33 -9.05 5.56
C LEU A 105 -12.92 -7.62 5.24
N GLN A 106 -13.66 -6.94 4.36
CA GLN A 106 -13.41 -5.53 4.03
C GLN A 106 -13.54 -4.64 5.26
N ILE A 107 -14.60 -4.79 6.06
CA ILE A 107 -14.77 -4.01 7.28
C ILE A 107 -13.63 -4.29 8.25
N ARG A 108 -13.30 -5.56 8.50
CA ARG A 108 -12.26 -5.95 9.47
C ARG A 108 -10.86 -5.50 9.06
N LYS A 109 -10.54 -5.51 7.76
CA LYS A 109 -9.20 -5.12 7.27
C LYS A 109 -9.03 -3.62 7.09
N ASN A 110 -10.12 -2.89 6.80
CA ASN A 110 -10.05 -1.44 6.55
C ASN A 110 -10.42 -0.61 7.78
N ALA A 111 -11.10 -1.18 8.79
CA ALA A 111 -11.39 -0.48 10.03
C ALA A 111 -10.18 -0.52 10.97
N ASN A 112 -9.49 0.61 11.12
CA ASN A 112 -8.40 0.77 12.10
C ASN A 112 -8.91 1.24 13.48
N ILE A 113 -10.08 0.75 13.91
CA ILE A 113 -10.71 1.12 15.17
C ILE A 113 -11.18 -0.13 15.93
N SER A 114 -11.26 -0.03 17.25
CA SER A 114 -11.71 -1.15 18.08
C SER A 114 -13.16 -1.51 17.78
N CYS A 115 -13.58 -2.76 18.04
CA CYS A 115 -14.98 -3.14 17.86
C CYS A 115 -15.96 -2.27 18.67
N LYS A 116 -15.54 -1.78 19.85
CA LYS A 116 -16.36 -0.89 20.70
C LYS A 116 -16.55 0.47 20.03
N ASP A 117 -15.49 1.02 19.45
CA ASP A 117 -15.55 2.32 18.79
C ASP A 117 -16.19 2.22 17.42
N PHE A 118 -16.00 1.09 16.72
CA PHE A 118 -16.74 0.77 15.50
C PHE A 118 -18.25 0.70 15.76
N TYR A 119 -18.67 0.06 16.86
CA TYR A 119 -20.08 0.02 17.23
C TYR A 119 -20.64 1.43 17.48
N LYS A 120 -19.92 2.27 18.23
CA LYS A 120 -20.31 3.68 18.44
C LYS A 120 -20.33 4.46 17.13
N PHE A 121 -19.39 4.21 16.23
CA PHE A 121 -19.35 4.81 14.89
C PHE A 121 -20.58 4.42 14.07
N ILE A 122 -20.96 3.15 14.06
CA ILE A 122 -22.19 2.71 13.36
C ILE A 122 -23.43 3.37 13.96
N LEU A 123 -23.49 3.52 15.29
CA LEU A 123 -24.59 4.21 15.96
C LEU A 123 -24.70 5.69 15.61
N SER A 124 -23.60 6.36 15.25
CA SER A 124 -23.64 7.76 14.82
C SER A 124 -24.10 7.95 13.36
N GLN A 125 -24.16 6.88 12.57
CA GLN A 125 -24.55 6.92 11.16
C GLN A 125 -26.04 6.59 11.00
N GLU A 126 -26.92 7.57 11.21
CA GLU A 126 -28.38 7.38 11.13
C GLU A 126 -28.85 6.81 9.77
N ASP A 127 -28.26 7.27 8.66
CA ASP A 127 -28.66 6.82 7.32
C ASP A 127 -28.34 5.34 7.10
N LEU A 128 -27.22 4.88 7.65
CA LEU A 128 -26.83 3.47 7.61
C LEU A 128 -27.81 2.63 8.45
N LEU A 129 -28.15 3.10 9.65
CA LEU A 129 -29.12 2.43 10.52
C LEU A 129 -30.50 2.32 9.88
N LYS A 130 -30.97 3.40 9.22
CA LYS A 130 -32.22 3.41 8.45
C LYS A 130 -32.20 2.37 7.34
N LYS A 131 -31.09 2.25 6.60
CA LYS A 131 -30.92 1.23 5.55
C LYS A 131 -30.89 -0.20 6.11
N ILE A 132 -30.21 -0.44 7.24
CA ILE A 132 -30.15 -1.77 7.88
C ILE A 132 -31.54 -2.21 8.38
N ALA A 133 -32.31 -1.27 8.94
CA ALA A 133 -33.67 -1.47 9.39
C ALA A 133 -34.69 -1.58 8.24
N SER A 134 -34.34 -1.08 7.05
CA SER A 134 -35.19 -1.17 5.88
C SER A 134 -35.40 -2.61 5.43
N ASN A 135 -36.64 -2.90 5.01
CA ASN A 135 -36.99 -4.18 4.40
C ASN A 135 -36.53 -4.28 2.93
N GLU A 136 -35.97 -3.21 2.36
CA GLU A 136 -35.41 -3.20 1.00
C GLU A 136 -34.33 -4.28 0.78
N LYS A 137 -33.64 -4.70 1.85
CA LYS A 137 -32.66 -5.81 1.80
C LYS A 137 -33.28 -7.15 1.40
N PHE A 138 -34.57 -7.34 1.68
CA PHE A 138 -35.31 -8.53 1.29
C PHE A 138 -36.03 -8.24 -0.02
N GLY A 139 -35.30 -8.31 -1.14
CA GLY A 139 -35.90 -8.19 -2.46
C GLY A 139 -37.12 -9.11 -2.59
N LYS A 140 -38.22 -8.60 -3.15
CA LYS A 140 -39.43 -9.40 -3.43
C LYS A 140 -39.04 -10.50 -4.42
N LYS A 141 -38.71 -11.70 -3.94
CA LYS A 141 -38.58 -12.89 -4.80
C LYS A 141 -39.92 -13.03 -5.54
N LYS A 142 -39.92 -12.79 -6.85
CA LYS A 142 -41.03 -13.22 -7.70
C LYS A 142 -41.10 -14.73 -7.54
N ARG A 143 -42.17 -15.23 -6.94
CA ARG A 143 -42.53 -16.65 -7.04
C ARG A 143 -42.62 -16.94 -8.53
N ILE A 144 -41.67 -17.70 -9.05
CA ILE A 144 -41.83 -18.36 -10.35
C ILE A 144 -42.93 -19.38 -10.07
N LEU A 145 -44.16 -19.02 -10.41
CA LEU A 145 -45.27 -19.96 -10.46
C LEU A 145 -45.01 -20.88 -11.65
N ASP A 146 -45.11 -22.17 -11.36
CA ASP A 146 -44.81 -23.31 -12.22
C ASP A 146 -45.43 -23.20 -13.63
N LYS A 147 -44.71 -23.73 -14.62
CA LYS A 147 -45.26 -24.25 -15.87
C LYS A 147 -44.77 -25.67 -16.09
#